data_AF-A0A7S1QV63-F1
#
_entry.id   AF-A0A7S1QV63-F1
#
_cell.length_a   1.000
_cell.length_b   1.000
_cell.length_c   1.000
_cell.angle_alpha   90.00
_cell.angle_beta   90.00
_cell.angle_gamma   90.00
#
_symmetry.space_group_name_H-M   'P 1'
#
loop_
_entity.id
_entity.type
_entity.pdbx_description
1 polymer ?
#
loop_
_entity_poly.entity_id
_entity_poly.type
_entity_poly.pdbx_seq_one_letter_code
_entity_poly.pdbx_strand_id
1 'polypeptide(L)'
;KRLCMECVGCPHGKMKAQCQVCNGCEHGMARRSCPRCSGCPHGKLSQNCLACSGCPHGTMKQRCSKCSPCAHGKAKVNCRECIGCPHGRMRARCAVCAACPHGKVRQYCTACIGCPHGKLPKNCSACRRCPHGRVRGKCPDCAAARISQGSRASPKRVRA
;
A
#
# COMPACT_ATOMS: atom_id res chain seq x y z
N LYS A 1 7.06 17.79 -5.01
CA LYS A 1 5.72 18.37 -5.30
C LYS A 1 4.58 17.33 -5.47
N ARG A 2 4.46 16.25 -4.66
CA ARG A 2 3.31 15.31 -4.75
C ARG A 2 2.57 15.04 -3.43
N LEU A 3 2.94 15.75 -2.36
CA LEU A 3 2.50 15.46 -0.99
C LEU A 3 2.26 16.74 -0.16
N CYS A 4 2.16 17.91 -0.80
CA CYS A 4 1.79 19.16 -0.12
C CYS A 4 0.26 19.22 0.02
N MET A 5 -0.27 19.65 1.17
CA MET A 5 -1.70 19.89 1.36
C MET A 5 -2.26 20.89 0.34
N GLU A 6 -1.46 21.86 -0.08
CA GLU A 6 -1.83 22.84 -1.11
C GLU A 6 -1.93 22.24 -2.52
N CYS A 7 -1.31 21.07 -2.78
CA CYS A 7 -1.33 20.43 -4.11
C CYS A 7 -2.21 19.17 -4.18
N VAL A 8 -2.40 18.46 -3.08
CA VAL A 8 -3.13 17.17 -3.02
C VAL A 8 -4.09 17.06 -1.83
N GLY A 9 -4.27 18.14 -1.07
CA GLY A 9 -5.29 18.26 -0.04
C GLY A 9 -6.69 18.32 -0.63
N CYS A 10 -7.67 18.15 0.23
CA CYS A 10 -9.08 18.40 -0.07
C CYS A 10 -9.60 19.44 0.93
N PRO A 11 -10.73 20.11 0.65
CA PRO A 11 -11.33 21.10 1.56
C PRO A 11 -11.65 20.53 2.96
N HIS A 12 -11.71 19.21 3.11
CA HIS A 12 -11.95 18.52 4.38
C HIS A 12 -10.68 18.36 5.26
N GLY A 13 -9.63 19.14 5.03
CA GLY A 13 -8.41 19.15 5.86
C GLY A 13 -7.56 17.86 5.80
N LYS A 14 -7.80 16.98 4.83
CA LYS A 14 -7.07 15.72 4.62
C LYS A 14 -6.50 15.64 3.22
N MET A 15 -5.49 14.80 2.99
CA MET A 15 -5.10 14.44 1.61
C MET A 15 -6.32 13.86 0.88
N LYS A 16 -6.56 14.30 -0.36
CA LYS A 16 -7.69 13.84 -1.18
C LYS A 16 -7.80 12.32 -1.20
N ALA A 17 -6.67 11.62 -1.36
CA ALA A 17 -6.57 10.16 -1.38
C ALA A 17 -6.94 9.47 -0.04
N GLN A 18 -6.90 10.20 1.07
CA GLN A 18 -7.19 9.69 2.42
C GLN A 18 -8.53 10.22 2.97
N CYS A 19 -9.17 11.15 2.27
CA CYS A 19 -10.45 11.70 2.66
C CYS A 19 -11.57 10.72 2.33
N GLN A 20 -12.33 10.29 3.34
CA GLN A 20 -13.51 9.43 3.14
C GLN A 20 -14.60 10.14 2.35
N VAL A 21 -14.77 11.45 2.52
CA VAL A 21 -15.74 12.21 1.73
C VAL A 21 -15.35 12.24 0.24
N CYS A 22 -14.05 12.39 -0.07
CA CYS A 22 -13.62 12.50 -1.47
C CYS A 22 -13.36 11.15 -2.16
N ASN A 23 -12.93 10.12 -1.42
CA ASN A 23 -12.47 8.85 -2.01
C ASN A 23 -13.06 7.61 -1.30
N GLY A 24 -13.87 7.80 -0.26
CA GLY A 24 -14.60 6.73 0.39
C GLY A 24 -15.75 6.20 -0.46
N CYS A 25 -16.21 5.02 -0.12
CA CYS A 25 -17.47 4.46 -0.56
C CYS A 25 -18.40 4.28 0.65
N GLU A 26 -19.68 4.02 0.37
CA GLU A 26 -20.70 3.68 1.39
C GLU A 26 -20.28 2.52 2.31
N HIS A 27 -19.35 1.67 1.86
CA HIS A 27 -18.81 0.55 2.63
C HIS A 27 -17.70 0.96 3.64
N GLY A 28 -17.55 2.25 3.95
CA GLY A 28 -16.63 2.76 4.98
C GLY A 28 -15.13 2.62 4.64
N MET A 29 -14.79 2.43 3.36
CA MET A 29 -13.41 2.31 2.90
C MET A 29 -13.16 3.06 1.60
N ALA A 30 -11.90 3.26 1.23
CA ALA A 30 -11.57 3.90 -0.05
C ALA A 30 -12.09 3.07 -1.23
N ARG A 31 -12.78 3.70 -2.21
CA ARG A 31 -13.38 3.05 -3.40
C ARG A 31 -12.41 2.07 -4.08
N ARG A 32 -11.18 2.55 -4.36
CA ARG A 32 -10.07 1.79 -4.97
C ARG A 32 -9.63 0.53 -4.20
N SER A 33 -10.01 0.42 -2.94
CA SER A 33 -9.66 -0.70 -2.06
C SER A 33 -10.88 -1.50 -1.63
N CYS A 34 -12.06 -1.09 -2.07
CA CYS A 34 -13.32 -1.75 -1.76
C CYS A 34 -13.52 -2.96 -2.67
N PRO A 35 -13.53 -4.21 -2.15
CA PRO A 35 -13.88 -5.39 -2.96
C PRO A 35 -15.27 -5.29 -3.58
N ARG A 36 -16.23 -4.60 -2.95
CA ARG A 36 -17.57 -4.44 -3.52
C ARG A 36 -17.63 -3.41 -4.65
N CYS A 37 -16.77 -2.37 -4.62
CA CYS A 37 -16.73 -1.35 -5.67
C CYS A 37 -15.65 -1.58 -6.74
N SER A 38 -14.61 -2.35 -6.43
CA SER A 38 -13.42 -2.52 -7.27
C SER A 38 -12.88 -3.95 -7.26
N GLY A 39 -13.64 -4.89 -6.69
CA GLY A 39 -13.38 -6.33 -6.84
C GLY A 39 -13.68 -6.83 -8.24
N CYS A 40 -13.22 -8.03 -8.52
CA CYS A 40 -13.51 -8.78 -9.73
C CYS A 40 -14.05 -10.17 -9.34
N PRO A 41 -14.69 -10.90 -10.27
CA PRO A 41 -15.27 -12.23 -9.97
C PRO A 41 -14.24 -13.25 -9.46
N HIS A 42 -12.95 -12.99 -9.67
CA HIS A 42 -11.84 -13.83 -9.18
C HIS A 42 -11.48 -13.62 -7.70
N GLY A 43 -12.33 -12.94 -6.91
CA GLY A 43 -12.11 -12.69 -5.48
C GLY A 43 -10.93 -11.75 -5.18
N LYS A 44 -10.49 -10.96 -6.16
CA LYS A 44 -9.37 -10.00 -6.05
C LYS A 44 -9.84 -8.61 -6.44
N LEU A 45 -9.13 -7.57 -6.00
CA LEU A 45 -9.29 -6.25 -6.61
C LEU A 45 -8.92 -6.34 -8.09
N SER A 46 -9.70 -5.76 -8.98
CA SER A 46 -9.50 -5.79 -10.45
C SER A 46 -8.07 -5.43 -10.82
N GLN A 47 -7.54 -4.35 -10.23
CA GLN A 47 -6.18 -3.84 -10.40
C GLN A 47 -5.06 -4.79 -9.94
N ASN A 48 -5.39 -5.79 -9.13
CA ASN A 48 -4.44 -6.81 -8.62
C ASN A 48 -4.73 -8.21 -9.18
N CYS A 49 -5.71 -8.35 -10.06
CA CYS A 49 -6.06 -9.63 -10.66
C CYS A 49 -5.31 -9.81 -11.97
N LEU A 50 -4.58 -10.91 -12.11
CA LEU A 50 -3.85 -11.23 -13.34
C LEU A 50 -4.80 -11.47 -14.51
N ALA A 51 -5.96 -12.10 -14.27
CA ALA A 51 -6.97 -12.30 -15.30
C ALA A 51 -7.63 -10.99 -15.78
N CYS A 52 -7.70 -9.95 -14.92
CA CYS A 52 -8.35 -8.68 -15.27
C CYS A 52 -7.38 -7.57 -15.70
N SER A 53 -6.14 -7.61 -15.22
CA SER A 53 -5.16 -6.52 -15.38
C SER A 53 -3.75 -7.05 -15.66
N GLY A 54 -3.65 -8.34 -15.99
CA GLY A 54 -2.45 -8.95 -16.55
C GLY A 54 -2.20 -8.48 -17.98
N CYS A 55 -1.01 -8.82 -18.46
CA CYS A 55 -0.62 -8.66 -19.85
C CYS A 55 -0.32 -10.05 -20.43
N PRO A 56 -0.21 -10.20 -21.77
CA PRO A 56 0.09 -11.50 -22.41
C PRO A 56 1.42 -12.12 -21.94
N HIS A 57 2.28 -11.36 -21.28
CA HIS A 57 3.56 -11.84 -20.72
C HIS A 57 3.44 -12.50 -19.34
N GLY A 58 2.23 -12.91 -18.91
CA GLY A 58 2.01 -13.64 -17.65
C GLY A 58 2.22 -12.82 -16.37
N THR A 59 2.36 -11.50 -16.47
CA THR A 59 2.57 -10.60 -15.33
C THR A 59 1.57 -9.44 -15.33
N MET A 60 1.39 -8.79 -14.18
CA MET A 60 0.58 -7.56 -14.10
C MET A 60 1.15 -6.49 -15.05
N LYS A 61 0.31 -5.78 -15.81
CA LYS A 61 0.75 -4.77 -16.79
C LYS A 61 1.76 -3.78 -16.21
N GLN A 62 1.51 -3.32 -14.99
CA GLN A 62 2.37 -2.36 -14.25
C GLN A 62 3.73 -2.93 -13.83
N ARG A 63 3.87 -4.25 -13.73
CA ARG A 63 5.09 -4.96 -13.34
C ARG A 63 5.84 -5.57 -14.52
N CYS A 64 5.24 -5.57 -15.70
CA CYS A 64 5.84 -6.10 -16.91
C CYS A 64 6.84 -5.09 -17.48
N SER A 65 8.08 -5.52 -17.72
CA SER A 65 9.09 -4.67 -18.38
C SER A 65 8.74 -4.36 -19.82
N LYS A 66 8.05 -5.27 -20.53
CA LYS A 66 7.61 -5.05 -21.91
C LYS A 66 6.42 -4.08 -22.01
N CYS A 67 5.51 -4.09 -21.04
CA CYS A 67 4.32 -3.20 -21.07
C CYS A 67 4.50 -1.89 -20.30
N SER A 68 5.48 -1.81 -19.41
CA SER A 68 5.81 -0.58 -18.67
C SER A 68 7.32 -0.43 -18.52
N PRO A 69 8.05 -0.38 -19.66
CA PRO A 69 9.50 -0.25 -19.65
C PRO A 69 9.93 1.07 -19.01
N CYS A 70 11.08 1.05 -18.36
CA CYS A 70 11.88 2.24 -18.16
C CYS A 70 13.10 2.19 -19.09
N ALA A 71 13.81 3.31 -19.21
CA ALA A 71 15.05 3.41 -20.01
C ALA A 71 16.12 2.38 -19.61
N HIS A 72 16.06 1.84 -18.39
CA HIS A 72 17.00 0.85 -17.86
C HIS A 72 16.58 -0.62 -18.12
N GLY A 73 15.65 -0.87 -19.07
CA GLY A 73 15.20 -2.21 -19.46
C GLY A 73 14.37 -2.97 -18.41
N LYS A 74 13.98 -2.32 -17.32
CA LYS A 74 13.18 -2.91 -16.22
C LYS A 74 11.78 -2.29 -16.19
N ALA A 75 10.83 -2.98 -15.56
CA ALA A 75 9.55 -2.35 -15.25
C ALA A 75 9.78 -1.15 -14.33
N LYS A 76 9.15 0.00 -14.62
CA LYS A 76 9.35 1.26 -13.86
C LYS A 76 9.22 1.09 -12.36
N VAL A 77 8.26 0.27 -11.91
CA VAL A 77 8.00 -0.01 -10.48
C VAL A 77 9.10 -0.82 -9.79
N ASN A 78 9.92 -1.55 -10.56
CA ASN A 78 11.00 -2.40 -10.07
C ASN A 78 12.39 -1.80 -10.33
N CYS A 79 12.48 -0.70 -11.06
CA CYS A 79 13.75 -0.09 -11.44
C CYS A 79 14.28 0.81 -10.30
N ARG A 80 15.35 0.37 -9.63
CA ARG A 80 16.00 1.13 -8.54
C ARG A 80 16.46 2.51 -9.00
N GLU A 81 16.86 2.69 -10.25
CA GLU A 81 17.25 4.01 -10.77
C GLU A 81 16.03 4.93 -10.94
N CYS A 82 14.85 4.38 -11.27
CA CYS A 82 13.62 5.17 -11.37
C CYS A 82 12.98 5.51 -10.01
N ILE A 83 13.02 4.59 -9.04
CA ILE A 83 12.34 4.74 -7.73
C ILE A 83 13.29 5.03 -6.56
N GLY A 84 14.59 4.89 -6.78
CA GLY A 84 15.65 5.15 -5.82
C GLY A 84 16.01 6.62 -5.71
N CYS A 85 16.84 6.91 -4.72
CA CYS A 85 17.48 8.20 -4.54
C CYS A 85 18.98 8.08 -4.85
N PRO A 86 19.68 9.22 -5.09
CA PRO A 86 21.13 9.24 -5.30
C PRO A 86 21.92 8.62 -4.13
N HIS A 87 21.35 8.56 -2.92
CA HIS A 87 21.97 7.92 -1.75
C HIS A 87 21.92 6.38 -1.78
N GLY A 88 21.69 5.77 -2.95
CA GLY A 88 21.65 4.32 -3.11
C GLY A 88 20.50 3.63 -2.35
N ARG A 89 19.47 4.32 -1.88
CA ARG A 89 18.32 3.70 -1.19
C ARG A 89 17.03 3.94 -1.97
N MET A 90 15.98 3.16 -1.69
CA MET A 90 14.64 3.54 -2.14
C MET A 90 14.28 4.89 -1.51
N ARG A 91 13.74 5.84 -2.29
CA ARG A 91 13.38 7.20 -1.80
C ARG A 91 12.61 7.16 -0.48
N ALA A 92 11.63 6.27 -0.39
CA ALA A 92 10.76 6.10 0.77
C ALA A 92 11.45 5.56 2.04
N ARG A 93 12.64 4.95 1.90
CA ARG A 93 13.43 4.37 2.99
C ARG A 93 14.76 5.09 3.24
N CYS A 94 15.06 6.12 2.44
CA CYS A 94 16.27 6.90 2.59
C CYS A 94 16.13 7.84 3.79
N ALA A 95 17.12 7.84 4.68
CA ALA A 95 17.11 8.72 5.85
C ALA A 95 17.06 10.20 5.46
N VAL A 96 17.82 10.58 4.44
CA VAL A 96 17.86 11.95 3.91
C VAL A 96 16.57 12.30 3.17
N CYS A 97 16.15 11.47 2.20
CA CYS A 97 15.00 11.83 1.34
C CYS A 97 13.64 11.69 2.01
N ALA A 98 13.53 10.85 3.03
CA ALA A 98 12.28 10.59 3.75
C ALA A 98 12.35 11.00 5.22
N ALA A 99 13.29 11.89 5.57
CA ALA A 99 13.33 12.52 6.89
C ALA A 99 12.01 13.26 7.18
N CYS A 100 11.67 13.29 8.46
CA CYS A 100 10.67 14.17 9.05
C CYS A 100 11.39 15.22 9.91
N PRO A 101 10.73 16.35 10.26
CA PRO A 101 11.33 17.37 11.12
C PRO A 101 11.79 16.83 12.49
N HIS A 102 11.28 15.67 12.92
CA HIS A 102 11.67 15.00 14.17
C HIS A 102 12.96 14.15 14.06
N GLY A 103 13.81 14.38 13.04
CA GLY A 103 15.09 13.68 12.86
C GLY A 103 14.99 12.18 12.54
N LYS A 104 13.79 11.66 12.26
CA LYS A 104 13.54 10.24 11.92
C LYS A 104 13.02 10.10 10.50
N VAL A 105 13.17 8.92 9.90
CA VAL A 105 12.43 8.61 8.66
C VAL A 105 10.93 8.63 8.97
N ARG A 106 10.13 9.31 8.14
CA ARG A 106 8.67 9.46 8.32
C ARG A 106 7.97 8.12 8.63
N GLN A 107 8.39 7.04 7.98
CA GLN A 107 7.81 5.69 8.16
C GLN A 107 8.11 5.03 9.52
N TYR A 108 9.01 5.62 10.30
CA TYR A 108 9.41 5.18 11.63
C TYR A 108 9.17 6.25 12.71
N CYS A 109 8.60 7.39 12.34
CA CYS A 109 8.32 8.48 13.27
C CYS A 109 6.93 8.33 13.89
N THR A 110 6.87 8.11 15.20
CA THR A 110 5.61 8.02 15.95
C THR A 110 4.85 9.36 15.96
N ALA A 111 5.54 10.50 15.97
CA ALA A 111 4.88 11.80 15.87
C ALA A 111 4.22 12.04 14.50
N CYS A 112 4.70 11.37 13.43
CA CYS A 112 4.10 11.51 12.09
C CYS A 112 2.97 10.50 11.82
N ILE A 113 3.13 9.25 12.24
CA ILE A 113 2.22 8.15 11.86
C ILE A 113 1.89 7.20 13.03
N GLY A 114 2.16 7.64 14.26
CA GLY A 114 1.84 6.89 15.47
C GLY A 114 0.34 6.67 15.63
N CYS A 115 -0.01 5.61 16.34
CA CYS A 115 -1.36 5.40 16.85
C CYS A 115 -1.55 6.21 18.16
N PRO A 116 -2.80 6.41 18.62
CA PRO A 116 -3.08 7.14 19.87
C PRO A 116 -2.38 6.53 21.10
N HIS A 117 -1.97 5.27 21.05
CA HIS A 117 -1.21 4.60 22.12
C HIS A 117 0.29 4.94 22.14
N GLY A 118 0.74 6.02 21.50
CA GLY A 118 2.15 6.46 21.51
C GLY A 118 3.13 5.48 20.83
N LYS A 119 2.63 4.55 20.00
CA LYS A 119 3.44 3.55 19.29
C LYS A 119 3.13 3.59 17.80
N LEU A 120 4.06 3.14 16.96
CA LEU A 120 3.72 2.89 15.56
C LEU A 120 2.60 1.83 15.49
N PRO A 121 1.60 1.95 14.59
CA PRO A 121 0.52 0.97 14.48
C PRO A 121 1.01 -0.46 14.28
N LYS A 122 2.18 -0.62 13.65
CA LYS A 122 2.85 -1.92 13.46
C LYS A 122 3.55 -2.49 14.71
N ASN A 123 3.71 -1.71 15.77
CA ASN A 123 4.35 -2.10 17.02
C ASN A 123 3.37 -2.03 18.21
N CYS A 124 2.16 -1.51 18.01
CA CYS A 124 1.14 -1.44 19.04
C CYS A 124 0.33 -2.74 19.10
N SER A 125 0.35 -3.43 20.24
CA SER A 125 -0.43 -4.65 20.47
C SER A 125 -1.93 -4.39 20.33
N ALA A 126 -2.43 -3.30 20.90
CA ALA A 126 -3.84 -2.90 20.81
C ALA A 126 -4.28 -2.65 19.35
N CYS A 127 -3.46 -1.99 18.52
CA CYS A 127 -3.81 -1.75 17.12
C CYS A 127 -3.60 -2.97 16.21
N ARG A 128 -2.71 -3.89 16.59
CA ARG A 128 -2.36 -5.06 15.78
C ARG A 128 -3.26 -6.25 16.00
N ARG A 129 -3.86 -6.38 17.18
CA ARG A 129 -4.73 -7.52 17.49
C ARG A 129 -6.08 -7.36 16.79
N CYS A 130 -6.67 -8.48 16.40
CA CYS A 130 -8.06 -8.56 16.00
C CYS A 130 -8.94 -8.78 17.25
N PRO A 131 -10.28 -8.66 17.12
CA PRO A 131 -11.21 -9.05 18.19
C PRO A 131 -10.99 -10.48 18.69
N HIS A 132 -10.44 -11.38 17.87
CA HIS A 132 -10.09 -12.76 18.26
C HIS A 132 -8.77 -12.87 19.05
N GLY A 133 -8.23 -11.77 19.59
CA GLY A 133 -7.02 -11.74 20.42
C GLY A 133 -5.69 -11.99 19.70
N ARG A 134 -5.70 -12.42 18.43
CA ARG A 134 -4.50 -12.70 17.62
C ARG A 134 -4.07 -11.49 16.79
N VAL A 135 -2.82 -11.45 16.33
CA VAL A 135 -2.37 -10.41 15.39
C VAL A 135 -3.20 -10.51 14.09
N ARG A 136 -3.77 -9.42 13.58
CA ARG A 136 -4.65 -9.38 12.38
C ARG A 136 -4.06 -10.05 11.14
N GLY A 137 -2.73 -10.15 11.03
CA GLY A 137 -2.03 -10.83 9.93
C GLY A 137 -1.76 -12.33 10.15
N LYS A 138 -1.96 -12.84 11.37
CA LYS A 138 -1.68 -14.22 11.79
C LYS A 138 -2.92 -14.95 12.33
N CYS A 139 -4.06 -14.26 12.45
CA CYS A 139 -5.31 -14.85 12.90
C CYS A 139 -5.95 -15.63 11.73
N PRO A 140 -6.22 -16.93 11.86
CA PRO A 140 -6.83 -17.73 10.80
C PRO A 140 -8.25 -17.24 10.48
N ASP A 141 -9.03 -16.86 11.49
CA ASP A 141 -10.39 -16.33 11.30
C ASP A 141 -10.39 -14.98 10.58
N CYS A 142 -9.43 -14.10 10.90
CA CYS A 142 -9.26 -12.86 10.14
C CYS A 142 -8.60 -13.08 8.78
N ALA A 143 -7.82 -14.15 8.61
CA ALA A 143 -7.25 -14.51 7.32
C ALA A 143 -8.34 -15.08 6.38
N ALA A 144 -9.24 -15.92 6.91
CA ALA A 144 -10.42 -16.43 6.23
C ALA A 144 -11.43 -15.30 5.93
N ALA A 145 -11.71 -14.42 6.88
CA ALA A 145 -12.55 -13.23 6.67
C ALA A 145 -11.94 -12.27 5.63
N ARG A 146 -10.59 -12.22 5.52
CA ARG A 146 -9.91 -11.48 4.44
C ARG A 146 -9.97 -12.18 3.09
N ILE A 147 -10.26 -13.48 3.04
CA ILE A 147 -10.48 -14.21 1.79
C ILE A 147 -11.91 -13.95 1.31
N SER A 148 -12.90 -13.93 2.20
CA SER A 148 -14.29 -13.56 1.89
C SER A 148 -14.51 -12.04 1.71
N GLN A 149 -13.66 -11.19 2.28
CA GLN A 149 -13.62 -9.73 2.04
C GLN A 149 -12.41 -9.29 1.17
N GLY A 150 -11.89 -10.19 0.34
CA GLY A 150 -10.91 -9.90 -0.72
C GLY A 150 -9.62 -9.18 -0.27
N SER A 151 -8.59 -9.92 0.18
CA SER A 151 -7.19 -9.88 -0.32
C SER A 151 -6.16 -10.42 0.70
N ARG A 152 -5.45 -11.49 0.34
CA ARG A 152 -3.95 -11.62 0.25
C ARG A 152 -3.47 -13.05 0.53
N ALA A 153 -3.30 -13.84 -0.53
CA ALA A 153 -2.18 -14.77 -0.60
C ALA A 153 -1.01 -14.03 -1.26
N SER A 154 0.04 -13.75 -0.49
CA SER A 154 1.35 -13.49 -1.08
C SER A 154 1.92 -14.86 -1.45
N PRO A 155 2.30 -15.14 -2.71
CA PRO A 155 2.99 -16.38 -3.00
C PRO A 155 4.27 -16.40 -2.15
N LYS A 156 4.45 -17.47 -1.37
CA LYS A 156 5.73 -17.78 -0.75
C LYS A 156 6.76 -17.80 -1.90
N ARG A 157 7.84 -17.04 -1.78
CA ARG A 157 9.00 -17.26 -2.66
C ARG A 157 9.48 -18.68 -2.38
N VAL A 158 9.24 -19.58 -3.32
CA VAL A 158 10.04 -20.78 -3.45
C VAL A 158 11.44 -20.28 -3.75
N ARG A 159 12.35 -20.57 -2.83
CA ARG A 159 13.77 -20.33 -2.99
C ARG A 159 14.26 -21.59 -3.73
N ALA A 160 14.54 -21.44 -5.02
CA ALA A 160 15.48 -22.31 -5.70
C ALA A 160 16.88 -21.80 -5.38
#